data_AF-A0A3S1MS61-F1
#
_entry.id   AF-A0A3S1MS61-F1
#
_cell.length_a   1.000
_cell.length_b   1.000
_cell.length_c   1.000
_cell.angle_alpha   90.00
_cell.angle_beta   90.00
_cell.angle_gamma   90.00
#
_symmetry.space_group_name_H-M   'P 1'
#
loop_
_entity.id
_entity.type
_entity.pdbx_description
1 polymer ?
#
loop_
_entity_poly.entity_id
_entity_poly.type
_entity_poly.pdbx_seq_one_letter_code
_entity_poly.pdbx_strand_id
1 'polypeptide(L)'
;MSKISLLGIPHDGNSSWLRGAAEAPPLIRRELASDAYSSWSETGFDLSDRFIDHGDVDFTQPGDPWERIESEVGRALDAGHPLI
;
A
#
# COMPACT_ATOMS: atom_id res chain seq x y z
N MET A 1 -14.12 4.51 14.85
CA MET A 1 -12.99 3.58 15.06
C MET A 1 -11.84 4.00 14.16
N SER A 2 -10.57 3.78 14.54
CA SER A 2 -9.44 4.20 13.71
C SER A 2 -9.41 3.42 12.39
N LYS A 3 -9.25 4.15 11.28
CA LYS A 3 -8.91 3.60 9.96
C LYS A 3 -7.39 3.55 9.82
N ILE A 4 -6.93 2.81 8.81
CA ILE A 4 -5.53 2.62 8.45
C ILE A 4 -5.38 3.03 6.99
N SER A 5 -4.47 3.94 6.70
CA SER A 5 -4.10 4.32 5.33
C SER A 5 -3.22 3.23 4.73
N LEU A 6 -3.50 2.84 3.48
CA LEU A 6 -2.69 1.89 2.70
C LEU A 6 -2.12 2.62 1.48
N LEU A 7 -0.80 2.61 1.31
CA LEU A 7 -0.13 3.19 0.13
C LEU A 7 0.78 2.14 -0.52
N GLY A 8 0.58 1.89 -1.81
CA GLY A 8 1.44 0.98 -2.55
C GLY A 8 2.67 1.68 -3.12
N ILE A 9 3.84 1.07 -2.96
CA ILE A 9 5.10 1.54 -3.51
C ILE A 9 5.59 0.52 -4.56
N PRO A 10 5.13 0.62 -5.83
CA PRO A 10 5.52 -0.29 -6.90
C PRO A 10 6.92 0.04 -7.44
N HIS A 11 7.95 -0.10 -6.61
CA HIS A 11 9.34 0.19 -6.98
C HIS A 11 10.29 -0.93 -6.54
N ASP A 12 11.04 -1.48 -7.49
CA ASP A 12 12.02 -2.55 -7.24
C ASP A 12 13.40 -2.26 -7.86
N GLY A 13 13.71 -0.98 -8.12
CA GLY A 13 14.98 -0.55 -8.71
C GLY A 13 16.22 -0.94 -7.89
N ASN A 14 16.05 -1.21 -6.59
CA ASN A 14 17.11 -1.61 -5.66
C ASN A 14 17.28 -3.14 -5.53
N SER A 15 16.49 -3.94 -6.24
CA SER A 15 16.62 -5.39 -6.24
C SER A 15 17.89 -5.83 -6.97
N SER A 16 18.77 -6.57 -6.28
CA SER A 16 20.09 -6.99 -6.81
C SER A 16 20.11 -8.40 -7.42
N TRP A 17 19.05 -9.20 -7.22
CA TRP A 17 18.96 -10.58 -7.73
C TRP A 17 17.78 -10.78 -8.69
N LEU A 18 16.56 -10.51 -8.23
CA LEU A 18 15.34 -10.70 -9.02
C LEU A 18 14.43 -9.47 -8.93
N ARG A 19 13.85 -9.07 -10.07
CA ARG A 19 12.82 -8.04 -10.18
C ARG A 19 11.42 -8.66 -10.22
N GLY A 20 10.41 -7.87 -9.88
CA GLY A 20 9.00 -8.28 -9.82
C GLY A 20 8.29 -7.81 -8.55
N ALA A 21 9.02 -7.36 -7.53
CA ALA A 21 8.41 -6.84 -6.30
C ALA A 21 7.55 -5.59 -6.56
N ALA A 22 7.86 -4.82 -7.62
CA ALA A 22 7.07 -3.67 -8.04
C ALA A 22 5.63 -4.07 -8.47
N GLU A 23 5.39 -5.32 -8.86
CA GLU A 23 4.07 -5.82 -9.25
C GLU A 23 3.20 -6.22 -8.04
N ALA A 24 3.78 -6.26 -6.84
CA ALA A 24 3.11 -6.76 -5.65
C ALA A 24 1.90 -5.91 -5.18
N PRO A 25 1.96 -4.56 -5.14
CA PRO A 25 0.86 -3.77 -4.57
C PRO A 25 -0.54 -4.08 -5.13
N PRO A 26 -0.78 -4.09 -6.46
CA PRO A 26 -2.10 -4.44 -6.98
C PRO A 26 -2.52 -5.89 -6.69
N LEU A 27 -1.56 -6.84 -6.62
CA LEU A 27 -1.85 -8.23 -6.29
C LEU A 27 -2.24 -8.40 -4.82
N ILE A 28 -1.55 -7.71 -3.91
CA ILE A 28 -1.87 -7.71 -2.48
C ILE A 28 -3.27 -7.13 -2.26
N ARG A 29 -3.61 -5.99 -2.88
CA ARG A 29 -4.95 -5.41 -2.78
C ARG A 29 -6.04 -6.34 -3.29
N ARG A 30 -5.80 -7.03 -4.41
CA ARG A 30 -6.74 -8.04 -4.93
C ARG A 30 -6.99 -9.11 -3.88
N GLU A 31 -5.92 -9.68 -3.31
CA GLU A 31 -6.08 -10.72 -2.30
C GLU A 31 -6.77 -10.18 -1.05
N LEU A 32 -6.50 -8.94 -0.61
CA LEU A 32 -7.18 -8.26 0.52
C LEU A 32 -8.72 -8.21 0.38
N ALA A 33 -9.24 -8.25 -0.85
CA ALA A 33 -10.68 -8.22 -1.16
C ALA A 33 -11.25 -9.57 -1.64
N SER A 34 -10.48 -10.65 -1.52
CA SER A 34 -10.88 -12.00 -1.97
C SER A 34 -11.99 -12.61 -1.10
N ASP A 35 -12.82 -13.46 -1.71
CA ASP A 35 -13.89 -14.20 -1.04
C ASP A 35 -13.42 -15.53 -0.40
N ALA A 36 -12.14 -15.87 -0.58
CA ALA A 36 -11.55 -17.10 -0.05
C ALA A 36 -11.39 -17.08 1.49
N TYR A 37 -11.61 -15.94 2.14
CA TYR A 37 -11.49 -15.78 3.59
C TYR A 37 -12.37 -14.62 4.10
N SER A 38 -12.47 -14.47 5.42
CA SER A 38 -13.22 -13.38 6.06
C SER A 38 -12.34 -12.18 6.38
N SER A 39 -12.92 -10.98 6.46
CA SER A 39 -12.25 -9.74 6.93
C SER A 39 -11.75 -9.76 8.38
N TRP A 40 -11.95 -10.84 9.13
CA TRP A 40 -11.56 -10.95 10.53
C TRP A 40 -10.11 -11.37 10.68
N SER A 41 -9.34 -10.60 11.47
CA SER A 41 -7.99 -11.00 11.88
C SER A 41 -8.01 -12.17 12.85
N GLU A 42 -6.89 -12.88 12.97
CA GLU A 42 -6.70 -13.98 13.95
C GLU A 42 -6.92 -13.51 15.41
N THR A 43 -6.74 -12.22 15.67
CA THR A 43 -6.97 -11.58 16.98
C THR A 43 -8.40 -11.09 17.20
N GLY A 44 -9.31 -11.33 16.25
CA GLY A 44 -10.73 -11.02 16.38
C GLY A 44 -11.10 -9.56 16.06
N PHE A 45 -10.36 -8.88 15.16
CA PHE A 45 -10.75 -7.56 14.66
C PHE A 45 -11.33 -7.64 13.25
N ASP A 46 -12.48 -7.00 13.03
CA ASP A 46 -13.08 -6.86 11.71
C ASP A 46 -12.41 -5.73 10.91
N LEU A 47 -11.86 -6.09 9.75
CA LEU A 47 -11.13 -5.22 8.83
C LEU A 47 -11.97 -4.69 7.65
N SER A 48 -13.25 -5.08 7.51
CA SER A 48 -14.07 -4.84 6.29
C SER A 48 -14.06 -3.41 5.77
N ASP A 49 -14.02 -2.42 6.66
CA ASP A 49 -14.01 -0.98 6.31
C ASP A 49 -12.86 -0.22 7.01
N ARG A 50 -11.76 -0.91 7.30
CA ARG A 50 -10.65 -0.34 8.07
C ARG A 50 -9.58 0.31 7.21
N PHE A 51 -9.46 -0.09 5.96
CA PHE A 51 -8.44 0.46 5.06
C PHE A 51 -8.94 1.69 4.29
N ILE A 52 -8.07 2.68 4.16
CA ILE A 52 -8.19 3.79 3.23
C ILE A 52 -7.09 3.60 2.19
N ASP A 53 -7.46 3.10 1.02
CA ASP A 53 -6.52 2.89 -0.07
C ASP A 53 -6.19 4.22 -0.75
N HIS A 54 -4.91 4.60 -0.69
CA HIS A 54 -4.36 5.80 -1.33
C HIS A 54 -3.83 5.52 -2.74
N GLY A 55 -3.99 4.28 -3.23
CA GLY A 55 -3.50 3.83 -4.52
C GLY A 55 -1.99 3.57 -4.51
N ASP A 56 -1.40 3.63 -5.69
CA ASP A 56 0.02 3.38 -5.92
C ASP A 56 0.78 4.68 -6.20
N VAL A 57 2.02 4.75 -5.75
CA VAL A 57 2.96 5.79 -6.16
C VAL A 57 3.27 5.65 -7.66
N ASP A 58 3.10 6.76 -8.39
CA ASP A 58 3.43 6.82 -9.81
C ASP A 58 4.93 7.10 -10.03
N PHE A 59 5.63 6.09 -10.56
CA PHE A 59 7.04 6.17 -10.96
C PHE A 59 7.25 6.33 -12.47
N THR A 60 6.19 6.58 -13.26
CA THR A 60 6.31 6.78 -14.71
C THR A 60 6.95 8.13 -15.06
N GLN A 61 6.89 9.09 -14.14
CA GLN A 61 7.51 10.40 -14.29
C GLN A 61 9.00 10.36 -13.92
N PRO A 62 9.87 11.06 -14.68
CA PRO A 62 11.27 11.19 -14.33
C PRO A 62 11.44 11.92 -12.99
N GLY A 63 12.38 11.47 -12.16
CA GLY A 63 12.67 12.05 -10.85
C GLY A 63 13.41 11.05 -9.97
N ASP A 64 13.82 11.48 -8.78
CA ASP A 64 14.36 10.58 -7.77
C ASP A 64 13.23 9.76 -7.13
N PRO A 65 13.29 8.41 -7.16
CA PRO A 65 12.26 7.57 -6.56
C PRO A 65 12.06 7.83 -5.06
N TRP A 66 13.12 8.21 -4.33
CA TRP A 66 13.01 8.46 -2.89
C TRP A 66 12.26 9.75 -2.59
N GLU A 67 12.59 10.85 -3.27
CA GLU A 67 11.83 12.10 -3.17
C GLU A 67 10.34 11.89 -3.50
N ARG A 68 10.04 11.07 -4.52
CA ARG A 68 8.66 10.72 -4.88
C ARG A 68 7.97 9.94 -3.76
N ILE A 69 8.63 8.95 -3.18
CA ILE A 69 8.09 8.16 -2.06
C ILE A 69 7.81 9.07 -0.86
N GLU A 70 8.75 9.94 -0.48
CA GLU A 70 8.57 10.87 0.64
C GLU A 70 7.36 11.79 0.44
N SER A 71 7.21 12.34 -0.77
CA SER A 71 6.07 13.19 -1.12
C SER A 71 4.73 12.45 -1.00
N GLU A 72 4.63 11.24 -1.54
CA GLU A 72 3.38 10.47 -1.50
C GLU A 72 3.05 9.93 -0.11
N VAL A 73 4.06 9.57 0.68
CA VAL A 73 3.89 9.23 2.10
C VAL A 73 3.36 10.44 2.87
N GLY A 74 3.92 11.64 2.63
CA GLY A 74 3.41 12.88 3.22
C GLY A 74 1.92 13.10 2.91
N ARG A 75 1.54 13.00 1.63
CA ARG A 75 0.14 13.09 1.18
C ARG A 75 -0.76 12.07 1.87
N ALA A 76 -0.31 10.82 2.01
CA ALA A 76 -1.10 9.76 2.63
C ALA A 76 -1.27 9.95 4.15
N LEU A 77 -0.26 10.52 4.83
CA LEU A 77 -0.31 10.86 6.25
C LEU A 77 -1.28 12.01 6.55
N ASP A 78 -1.49 12.95 5.62
CA ASP A 78 -2.46 14.05 5.78
C ASP A 78 -3.91 13.57 6.00
N ALA A 79 -4.20 12.30 5.68
CA ALA A 79 -5.49 11.68 6.01
C ALA A 79 -5.70 11.49 7.53
N GLY A 80 -4.69 11.67 8.37
CA GLY A 80 -4.80 11.60 9.83
C GLY A 80 -4.96 10.19 10.38
N HIS A 81 -4.57 9.17 9.61
CA HIS A 81 -4.65 7.77 9.97
C HIS A 81 -3.24 7.14 9.94
N PRO A 82 -2.97 6.13 10.79
CA PRO A 82 -1.74 5.33 10.67
C PRO A 82 -1.58 4.81 9.25
N LEU A 83 -0.38 4.94 8.68
CA LEU A 83 -0.04 4.53 7.32
C LEU A 83 0.72 3.19 7.35
N ILE A 84 0.32 2.29 6.45
CA ILE A 84 1.01 1.05 6.11
C ILE A 84 1.28 0.96 4.61
#